data_AF-A0A9W4WQ03-F1
#
_entry.id   AF-A0A9W4WQ03-F1
#
_cell.length_a   1.000
_cell.length_b   1.000
_cell.length_c   1.000
_cell.angle_alpha   90.00
_cell.angle_beta   90.00
_cell.angle_gamma   90.00
#
_symmetry.space_group_name_H-M   'P 1'
#
loop_
_entity.id
_entity.type
_entity.pdbx_description
1 polymer ?
#
loop_
_entity_poly.entity_id
_entity_poly.type
_entity_poly.pdbx_seq_one_letter_code
_entity_poly.pdbx_strand_id
1 'polypeptide(L)'
;MEGEQNIPPYLKNSPLDLYKKYVTFTLPSSMNKMDCSKNLNVEDDGYLVHYNGTGVTDIDAGIVRSDCPIPDKVGLFYFEVEITSKGENGYLGVGFCEKEVRLDRLPGWEPKSFGYHGDDGNKFESNGTGAPYGPIFTTGDIIGCGINFYKKKAFYTKNGKNLGMYK
;
A
#
# COMPACT_ATOMS: atom_id res chain seq x y z
N MET A 1 8.06 -16.09 -21.48
CA MET A 1 6.83 -15.43 -21.93
C MET A 1 6.51 -14.40 -20.86
N GLU A 2 6.83 -13.13 -21.12
CA GLU A 2 6.51 -12.04 -20.20
C GLU A 2 5.00 -11.94 -20.10
N GLY A 3 4.46 -12.07 -18.88
CA GLY A 3 3.03 -11.94 -18.65
C GLY A 3 2.59 -10.56 -19.10
N GLU A 4 1.62 -10.50 -20.01
CA GLU A 4 0.99 -9.23 -20.35
C GLU A 4 0.43 -8.61 -19.07
N GLN A 5 1.00 -7.47 -18.66
CA GLN A 5 0.38 -6.65 -17.63
C GLN A 5 -1.02 -6.27 -18.12
N ASN A 6 -2.04 -6.84 -17.48
CA ASN A 6 -3.43 -6.52 -17.77
C ASN A 6 -3.68 -5.08 -17.33
N ILE A 7 -3.74 -4.16 -18.30
CA ILE A 7 -4.14 -2.78 -18.05
C ILE A 7 -5.64 -2.78 -17.73
N PRO A 8 -6.07 -2.27 -16.55
CA PRO A 8 -7.48 -2.17 -16.23
C PRO A 8 -8.29 -1.48 -17.34
N PRO A 9 -9.55 -1.89 -17.60
CA PRO A 9 -10.32 -1.35 -18.73
C PRO A 9 -10.42 0.18 -18.77
N TYR A 10 -10.45 0.84 -17.61
CA TYR A 10 -10.53 2.30 -17.51
C TYR A 10 -9.20 3.02 -17.81
N LEU A 11 -8.08 2.28 -17.88
CA LEU A 11 -6.77 2.80 -18.29
C LEU A 11 -6.44 2.47 -19.75
N LYS A 12 -7.35 1.83 -20.49
CA LYS A 12 -7.19 1.64 -21.94
C LYS A 12 -7.14 3.01 -22.63
N ASN A 13 -6.22 3.16 -23.59
CA ASN A 13 -5.87 4.42 -24.26
C ASN A 13 -5.30 5.52 -23.35
N SER A 14 -4.97 5.22 -22.09
CA SER A 14 -4.17 6.12 -21.27
C SER A 14 -2.75 6.26 -21.86
N PRO A 15 -1.99 7.30 -21.49
CA PRO A 15 -0.58 7.36 -21.87
C PRO A 15 0.21 6.10 -21.51
N LEU A 16 -0.12 5.43 -20.40
CA LEU A 16 0.51 4.17 -20.01
C LEU A 16 0.25 3.07 -21.06
N ASP A 17 -0.98 2.96 -21.55
CA ASP A 17 -1.35 1.98 -22.59
C ASP A 17 -0.74 2.34 -23.96
N LEU A 18 -0.92 3.60 -24.39
CA LEU A 18 -0.44 4.08 -25.70
C LEU A 18 1.09 4.04 -25.84
N TYR A 19 1.81 4.29 -24.74
CA TYR A 19 3.26 4.34 -24.73
C TYR A 19 3.90 3.14 -24.03
N LYS A 20 3.16 2.05 -23.74
CA LYS A 20 3.69 0.88 -22.99
C LYS A 20 4.97 0.32 -23.60
N LYS A 21 5.08 0.31 -24.93
CA LYS A 21 6.27 -0.16 -25.66
C LYS A 21 7.54 0.66 -25.40
N TYR A 22 7.40 1.87 -24.87
CA TYR A 22 8.50 2.75 -24.48
C TYR A 22 8.82 2.67 -22.98
N VAL A 23 7.95 2.02 -22.19
CA VAL A 23 8.17 1.79 -20.77
C VAL A 23 9.10 0.59 -20.62
N THR A 24 10.30 0.81 -20.09
CA THR A 24 11.36 -0.21 -19.95
C THR A 24 11.48 -0.78 -18.54
N PHE A 25 10.49 -0.52 -17.69
CA PHE A 25 10.45 -0.97 -16.31
C PHE A 25 9.09 -1.58 -15.96
N THR A 26 9.08 -2.50 -15.01
CA THR A 26 7.87 -3.12 -14.49
C THR A 26 7.23 -2.21 -13.46
N LEU A 27 5.90 -2.13 -13.47
CA LEU A 27 5.13 -1.45 -12.43
C LEU A 27 4.55 -2.50 -11.47
N PRO A 28 4.41 -2.17 -10.17
CA PRO A 28 3.74 -3.08 -9.27
C PRO A 28 2.31 -3.31 -9.72
N SER A 29 1.92 -4.58 -9.79
CA SER A 29 0.64 -5.00 -10.36
C SER A 29 -0.18 -5.87 -9.43
N SER A 30 0.45 -6.53 -8.46
CA SER A 30 -0.22 -7.35 -7.45
C SER A 30 0.61 -7.44 -6.16
N MET A 31 0.03 -8.02 -5.11
CA MET A 31 0.75 -8.35 -3.88
C MET A 31 1.64 -9.59 -4.09
N ASN A 32 2.78 -9.62 -3.40
CA ASN A 32 3.78 -10.67 -3.52
C ASN A 32 3.62 -11.73 -2.42
N LYS A 33 3.14 -12.92 -2.77
CA LYS A 33 2.99 -14.06 -1.84
C LYS A 33 4.28 -14.47 -1.14
N MET A 34 5.44 -14.24 -1.77
CA MET A 34 6.75 -14.60 -1.22
C MET A 34 7.37 -13.48 -0.38
N ASP A 35 6.86 -12.25 -0.51
CA ASP A 35 7.30 -11.08 0.27
C ASP A 35 6.15 -10.59 1.17
N CYS A 36 5.68 -11.54 1.99
CA CYS A 36 4.47 -11.45 2.79
C CYS A 36 4.73 -12.04 4.19
N SER A 37 4.19 -11.41 5.22
CA SER A 37 4.19 -11.97 6.58
C SER A 37 3.50 -13.32 6.61
N LYS A 38 3.98 -14.22 7.49
CA LYS A 38 3.32 -15.50 7.79
C LYS A 38 1.91 -15.34 8.36
N ASN A 39 1.59 -14.17 8.90
CA ASN A 39 0.29 -13.86 9.49
C ASN A 39 -0.73 -13.39 8.44
N LEU A 40 -0.31 -13.24 7.18
CA LEU A 40 -1.15 -12.82 6.08
C LEU A 40 -1.25 -13.93 5.02
N ASN A 41 -2.42 -14.04 4.40
CA ASN A 41 -2.63 -14.86 3.21
C ASN A 41 -3.06 -13.97 2.05
N VAL A 42 -2.43 -14.13 0.90
CA VAL A 42 -2.78 -13.41 -0.32
C VAL A 42 -3.46 -14.39 -1.27
N GLU A 43 -4.62 -14.00 -1.80
CA GLU A 43 -5.36 -14.79 -2.79
C GLU A 43 -4.56 -15.00 -4.08
N ASP A 44 -4.96 -15.97 -4.91
CA ASP A 44 -4.24 -16.36 -6.13
C ASP A 44 -4.11 -15.25 -7.17
N ASP A 45 -5.05 -14.32 -7.20
CA ASP A 45 -4.99 -13.15 -8.07
C ASP A 45 -4.05 -12.04 -7.56
N GLY A 46 -3.62 -12.11 -6.30
CA GLY A 46 -2.73 -11.14 -5.67
C GLY A 46 -3.41 -9.83 -5.25
N TYR A 47 -4.73 -9.72 -5.27
CA TYR A 47 -5.45 -8.46 -4.96
C TYR A 47 -6.15 -8.45 -3.61
N LEU A 48 -6.42 -9.62 -3.03
CA LEU A 48 -7.06 -9.73 -1.72
C LEU A 48 -6.09 -10.30 -0.68
N VAL A 49 -6.04 -9.64 0.48
CA VAL A 49 -5.16 -10.00 1.60
C VAL A 49 -6.02 -10.27 2.83
N HIS A 50 -5.82 -11.44 3.43
CA HIS A 50 -6.48 -11.88 4.64
C HIS A 50 -5.50 -11.90 5.82
N TYR A 51 -5.93 -11.42 6.98
CA TYR A 51 -5.20 -11.61 8.22
C TYR A 51 -5.61 -12.93 8.88
N ASN A 52 -4.62 -13.82 9.07
CA ASN A 52 -4.79 -15.16 9.65
C ASN A 52 -3.94 -15.37 10.91
N GLY A 53 -3.32 -14.31 11.44
CA GLY A 53 -2.55 -14.34 12.68
C GLY A 53 -3.43 -14.38 13.93
N THR A 54 -2.79 -14.49 15.10
CA THR A 54 -3.48 -14.56 16.40
C THR A 54 -3.98 -13.21 16.91
N GLY A 55 -3.36 -12.10 16.48
CA GLY A 55 -3.77 -10.74 16.81
C GLY A 55 -3.67 -10.38 18.31
N VAL A 56 -2.83 -11.06 19.08
CA VAL A 56 -2.75 -10.90 20.55
C VAL A 56 -1.82 -9.74 20.91
N THR A 57 -0.74 -9.54 20.17
CA THR A 57 0.26 -8.50 20.44
C THR A 57 0.77 -7.87 19.15
N ASP A 58 1.52 -6.77 19.25
CA ASP A 58 2.10 -6.07 18.10
C ASP A 58 3.03 -6.92 17.23
N ILE A 59 3.60 -8.01 17.78
CA ILE A 59 4.43 -8.95 17.00
C ILE A 59 3.60 -9.86 16.08
N ASP A 60 2.28 -9.89 16.28
CA ASP A 60 1.34 -10.59 15.42
C ASP A 60 0.92 -9.73 14.22
N ALA A 61 1.42 -8.49 14.11
CA ALA A 61 1.23 -7.67 12.93
C ALA A 61 1.82 -8.34 11.67
N GLY A 62 1.37 -7.88 10.51
CA GLY A 62 1.86 -8.39 9.24
C GLY A 62 1.76 -7.34 8.14
N ILE A 63 2.77 -7.30 7.28
CA ILE A 63 2.73 -6.60 6.00
C ILE A 63 2.92 -7.57 4.84
N VAL A 64 2.43 -7.14 3.68
CA VAL A 64 2.74 -7.71 2.38
C VAL A 64 3.21 -6.58 1.47
N ARG A 65 4.25 -6.83 0.67
CA ARG A 65 4.76 -5.90 -0.34
C ARG A 65 4.24 -6.28 -1.72
N SER A 66 4.28 -5.32 -2.65
CA SER A 66 3.98 -5.58 -4.06
C SER A 66 5.00 -6.51 -4.71
N ASP A 67 4.62 -7.12 -5.83
CA ASP A 67 5.44 -7.97 -6.71
C ASP A 67 6.77 -7.32 -7.14
N CYS A 68 6.80 -5.99 -7.30
CA CYS A 68 8.01 -5.23 -7.57
C CYS A 68 7.96 -3.82 -6.94
N PRO A 69 9.11 -3.14 -6.77
CA PRO A 69 9.14 -1.77 -6.25
C PRO A 69 8.61 -0.77 -7.30
N ILE A 70 8.09 0.36 -6.83
CA ILE A 70 7.68 1.47 -7.70
C ILE A 70 8.94 2.14 -8.29
N PRO A 71 9.12 2.17 -9.62
CA PRO A 71 10.25 2.85 -10.24
C PRO A 71 10.13 4.37 -10.09
N ASP A 72 11.18 5.06 -9.65
CA ASP A 72 11.18 6.52 -9.50
C ASP A 72 10.88 7.28 -10.81
N LYS A 73 11.24 6.69 -11.95
CA LYS A 73 10.99 7.18 -13.32
C LYS A 73 9.51 7.41 -13.62
N VAL A 74 8.58 6.81 -12.87
CA VAL A 74 7.14 7.06 -13.04
C VAL A 74 6.75 8.49 -12.64
N GLY A 75 7.56 9.15 -11.80
CA GLY A 75 7.31 10.51 -11.32
C GLY A 75 6.20 10.60 -10.27
N LEU A 76 5.01 10.09 -10.58
CA LEU A 76 3.86 9.98 -9.69
C LEU A 76 3.27 8.58 -9.82
N PHE A 77 3.10 7.89 -8.69
CA PHE A 77 2.43 6.60 -8.62
C PHE A 77 1.26 6.68 -7.64
N TYR A 78 0.18 5.96 -7.95
CA TYR A 78 -1.04 5.94 -7.15
C TYR A 78 -1.66 4.53 -7.18
N PHE A 79 -2.08 4.05 -6.02
CA PHE A 79 -2.90 2.85 -5.87
C PHE A 79 -3.98 3.08 -4.81
N GLU A 80 -5.01 2.26 -4.81
CA GLU A 80 -6.08 2.28 -3.80
C GLU A 80 -6.22 0.91 -3.14
N VAL A 81 -6.63 0.93 -1.87
CA VAL A 81 -6.94 -0.27 -1.08
C VAL A 81 -8.36 -0.10 -0.55
N GLU A 82 -9.22 -1.04 -0.91
CA GLU A 82 -10.56 -1.16 -0.33
C GLU A 82 -10.48 -1.96 0.97
N ILE A 83 -11.07 -1.43 2.04
CA ILE A 83 -11.19 -2.14 3.31
C ILE A 83 -12.44 -3.02 3.25
N THR A 84 -12.28 -4.27 2.82
CA THR A 84 -13.40 -5.22 2.72
C THR A 84 -13.96 -5.61 4.09
N SER A 85 -13.11 -5.64 5.12
CA SER A 85 -13.50 -5.85 6.51
C SER A 85 -12.44 -5.29 7.45
N LYS A 86 -12.85 -4.52 8.46
CA LYS A 86 -11.96 -4.06 9.53
C LYS A 86 -11.54 -5.17 10.51
N GLY A 87 -12.14 -6.35 10.41
CA GLY A 87 -11.98 -7.40 11.41
C GLY A 87 -12.46 -6.95 12.80
N GLU A 88 -11.76 -7.40 13.84
CA GLU A 88 -12.11 -7.10 15.22
C GLU A 88 -11.83 -5.63 15.57
N ASN A 89 -10.57 -5.23 15.49
CA ASN A 89 -10.10 -3.93 15.98
C ASN A 89 -9.86 -2.88 14.89
N GLY A 90 -9.65 -3.27 13.63
CA GLY A 90 -9.37 -2.33 12.54
C GLY A 90 -7.95 -1.76 12.54
N TYR A 91 -6.98 -2.45 13.18
CA TYR A 91 -5.55 -2.11 13.14
C TYR A 91 -4.97 -2.39 11.74
N LEU A 92 -5.30 -1.51 10.80
CA LEU A 92 -4.96 -1.60 9.40
C LEU A 92 -4.09 -0.42 9.03
N GLY A 93 -2.91 -0.69 8.47
CA GLY A 93 -2.02 0.33 7.93
C GLY A 93 -1.87 0.18 6.42
N VAL A 94 -1.93 1.29 5.69
CA VAL A 94 -1.63 1.34 4.26
C VAL A 94 -0.45 2.29 4.05
N GLY A 95 0.48 1.95 3.16
CA GLY A 95 1.61 2.83 2.88
C GLY A 95 2.72 2.16 2.06
N PHE A 96 3.96 2.54 2.35
CA PHE A 96 5.12 2.12 1.57
C PHE A 96 6.28 1.75 2.49
N CYS A 97 7.15 0.87 2.02
CA CYS A 97 8.38 0.52 2.72
C CYS A 97 9.49 0.08 1.75
N GLU A 98 10.73 0.15 2.21
CA GLU A 98 11.86 -0.49 1.53
C GLU A 98 11.87 -2.02 1.74
N LYS A 99 12.61 -2.73 0.89
CA LYS A 99 12.62 -4.21 0.84
C LYS A 99 13.13 -4.85 2.14
N GLU A 100 14.01 -4.16 2.87
CA GLU A 100 14.63 -4.68 4.09
C GLU A 100 13.73 -4.53 5.32
N VAL A 101 12.60 -3.82 5.21
CA VAL A 101 11.67 -3.63 6.33
C VAL A 101 11.11 -4.98 6.78
N ARG A 102 11.02 -5.17 8.10
CA ARG A 102 10.50 -6.40 8.69
C ARG A 102 9.04 -6.61 8.32
N LEU A 103 8.68 -7.86 8.08
CA LEU A 103 7.32 -8.23 7.67
C LEU A 103 6.34 -8.37 8.85
N ASP A 104 6.81 -8.39 10.10
CA ASP A 104 6.03 -8.58 11.33
C ASP A 104 5.69 -7.26 12.04
N ARG A 105 5.47 -6.19 11.27
CA ARG A 105 5.23 -4.81 11.73
C ARG A 105 4.18 -4.16 10.85
N LEU A 106 3.46 -3.15 11.33
CA LEU A 106 2.60 -2.33 10.47
C LEU A 106 3.41 -1.29 9.66
N PRO A 107 2.91 -0.83 8.49
CA PRO A 107 3.56 0.21 7.70
C PRO A 107 3.83 1.46 8.54
N GLY A 108 5.04 2.02 8.46
CA GLY A 108 5.45 3.20 9.21
C GLY A 108 6.21 2.96 10.51
N TRP A 109 6.10 1.78 11.14
CA TRP A 109 6.72 1.52 12.45
C TRP A 109 8.24 1.33 12.40
N GLU A 110 8.77 0.86 11.27
CA GLU A 110 10.19 0.58 11.07
C GLU A 110 10.89 1.65 10.24
N PRO A 111 12.21 1.86 10.42
CA PRO A 111 13.00 2.72 9.55
C PRO A 111 12.76 2.41 8.07
N LYS A 112 12.63 3.46 7.24
CA LYS A 112 12.34 3.36 5.79
C LYS A 112 10.95 2.79 5.47
N SER A 113 10.03 2.91 6.42
CA SER A 113 8.61 2.61 6.27
C SER A 113 7.78 3.85 6.58
N PHE A 114 6.64 4.01 5.91
CA PHE A 114 5.66 5.05 6.19
C PHE A 114 4.25 4.51 5.97
N GLY A 115 3.32 4.85 6.86
CA GLY A 115 1.96 4.31 6.85
C GLY A 115 0.91 5.21 7.48
N TYR A 116 -0.31 5.10 6.97
CA TYR A 116 -1.52 5.73 7.50
C TYR A 116 -2.41 4.64 8.10
N HIS A 117 -2.78 4.79 9.37
CA HIS A 117 -3.45 3.75 10.16
C HIS A 117 -4.94 4.06 10.36
N GLY A 118 -5.76 3.02 10.29
CA GLY A 118 -7.21 3.13 10.21
C GLY A 118 -7.91 3.32 11.55
N ASP A 119 -7.35 2.78 12.62
CA ASP A 119 -7.89 2.81 13.97
C ASP A 119 -7.79 4.19 14.64
N ASP A 120 -6.74 4.95 14.34
CA ASP A 120 -6.46 6.24 14.96
C ASP A 120 -6.41 7.41 13.96
N GLY A 121 -6.32 7.13 12.66
CA GLY A 121 -6.17 8.15 11.62
C GLY A 121 -4.78 8.79 11.58
N ASN A 122 -3.80 8.22 12.29
CA ASN A 122 -2.46 8.76 12.39
C ASN A 122 -1.57 8.34 11.22
N LYS A 123 -0.53 9.15 11.03
CA LYS A 123 0.63 8.80 10.21
C LYS A 123 1.78 8.30 11.05
N PHE A 124 2.51 7.32 10.52
CA PHE A 124 3.68 6.71 11.14
C PHE A 124 4.86 6.81 10.19
N GLU A 125 5.93 7.49 10.60
CA GLU A 125 7.08 7.80 9.73
C GLU A 125 8.38 7.27 10.32
N SER A 126 8.73 6.05 9.94
CA SER A 126 9.97 5.40 10.36
C SER A 126 10.13 5.29 11.89
N ASN A 127 9.02 5.23 12.61
CA ASN A 127 8.98 5.11 14.06
C ASN A 127 7.60 4.62 14.53
N GLY A 128 7.55 3.99 15.71
CA GLY A 128 6.32 3.43 16.30
C GLY A 128 5.38 4.47 16.93
N THR A 129 5.70 5.77 16.88
CA THR A 129 4.90 6.83 17.48
C THR A 129 4.13 7.58 16.39
N GLY A 130 2.81 7.40 16.37
CA GLY A 130 1.93 8.06 15.40
C GLY A 130 1.80 9.56 15.65
N ALA A 131 1.48 10.30 14.58
CA ALA A 131 1.06 11.69 14.65
C ALA A 131 -0.29 11.90 13.93
N PRO A 132 -1.17 12.81 14.41
CA PRO A 132 -2.43 13.10 13.74
C PRO A 132 -2.24 13.46 12.27
N TYR A 133 -3.05 12.86 11.39
CA TYR A 133 -2.98 13.11 9.96
C TYR A 133 -4.35 13.22 9.30
N GLY A 134 -5.14 12.15 9.35
CA GLY A 134 -6.41 12.04 8.65
C GLY A 134 -7.52 11.52 9.56
N PRO A 135 -8.74 11.37 9.01
CA PRO A 135 -9.81 10.67 9.72
C PRO A 135 -9.45 9.20 9.94
N ILE A 136 -10.13 8.51 10.85
CA ILE A 136 -10.10 7.03 10.91
C ILE A 136 -10.68 6.43 9.62
N PHE A 137 -10.36 5.17 9.31
CA PHE A 137 -10.97 4.43 8.21
C PHE A 137 -11.32 2.99 8.57
N THR A 138 -12.35 2.45 7.93
CA THR A 138 -12.94 1.17 8.32
C THR A 138 -13.59 0.45 7.13
N THR A 139 -14.30 -0.64 7.38
CA THR A 139 -15.03 -1.43 6.37
C THR A 139 -15.81 -0.54 5.40
N GLY A 140 -15.58 -0.75 4.10
CA GLY A 140 -16.22 -0.04 3.00
C GLY A 140 -15.51 1.26 2.58
N ASP A 141 -14.51 1.72 3.34
CA ASP A 141 -13.67 2.84 2.90
C ASP A 141 -12.64 2.39 1.86
N ILE A 142 -12.32 3.30 0.93
CA ILE A 142 -11.25 3.17 -0.05
C ILE A 142 -10.15 4.18 0.30
N ILE A 143 -8.95 3.66 0.54
CA ILE A 143 -7.77 4.47 0.89
C ILE A 143 -6.81 4.48 -0.28
N GLY A 144 -6.60 5.68 -0.84
CA GLY A 144 -5.61 5.90 -1.87
C GLY A 144 -4.26 6.28 -1.30
N CYS A 145 -3.20 5.82 -1.95
CA CYS A 145 -1.81 6.07 -1.59
C CYS A 145 -1.07 6.61 -2.82
N GLY A 146 -0.68 7.88 -2.75
CA GLY A 146 0.09 8.55 -3.79
C GLY A 146 1.51 8.83 -3.36
N ILE A 147 2.48 8.60 -4.25
CA ILE A 147 3.88 9.00 -4.07
C ILE A 147 4.37 9.80 -5.27
N ASN A 148 4.87 11.00 -4.99
CA ASN A 148 5.45 11.91 -5.96
C ASN A 148 6.98 11.92 -5.79
N PHE A 149 7.69 11.26 -6.70
CA PHE A 149 9.14 11.17 -6.68
C PHE A 149 9.84 12.49 -7.00
N TYR A 150 9.22 13.37 -7.81
CA TYR A 150 9.79 14.70 -8.08
C TYR A 150 9.82 15.58 -6.83
N LYS A 151 8.73 15.57 -6.06
CA LYS A 151 8.61 16.35 -4.82
C LYS A 151 9.18 15.61 -3.61
N LYS A 152 9.44 14.30 -3.74
CA LYS A 152 9.80 13.38 -2.64
C LYS A 152 8.74 13.37 -1.52
N LYS A 153 7.47 13.35 -1.93
CA LYS A 153 6.32 13.47 -1.04
C LYS A 153 5.30 12.37 -1.26
N ALA A 154 4.68 11.93 -0.18
CA ALA A 154 3.52 11.03 -0.24
C ALA A 154 2.25 11.78 0.18
N PHE A 155 1.10 11.29 -0.24
CA PHE A 155 -0.22 11.76 0.20
C PHE A 155 -1.21 10.60 0.19
N TYR A 156 -2.30 10.76 0.93
CA TYR A 156 -3.38 9.79 0.94
C TYR A 156 -4.68 10.42 0.48
N THR A 157 -5.60 9.57 0.05
CA THR A 157 -6.99 9.91 -0.19
C THR A 157 -7.89 8.98 0.61
N LYS A 158 -9.08 9.44 0.93
CA LYS A 158 -10.16 8.60 1.47
C LYS A 158 -11.41 8.82 0.65
N ASN A 159 -11.94 7.75 0.06
CA ASN A 159 -13.15 7.77 -0.79
C ASN A 159 -13.06 8.88 -1.85
N GLY A 160 -11.92 8.95 -2.55
CA GLY A 160 -11.64 9.94 -3.59
C GLY A 160 -11.29 11.36 -3.10
N LYS A 161 -11.33 11.63 -1.79
CA LYS A 161 -10.98 12.95 -1.22
C LYS A 161 -9.54 12.98 -0.74
N ASN A 162 -8.75 13.94 -1.26
CA ASN A 162 -7.36 14.15 -0.84
C ASN A 162 -7.29 14.62 0.62
N LEU A 163 -6.45 13.99 1.43
CA LEU A 163 -6.26 14.27 2.85
C LEU A 163 -5.13 15.27 3.15
N GLY A 164 -4.47 15.77 2.11
CA GLY A 164 -3.32 16.66 2.22
C GLY A 164 -1.99 15.91 2.26
N MET A 165 -0.91 16.69 2.35
CA MET A 165 0.44 16.15 2.27
C MET A 165 0.79 15.32 3.50
N TYR A 166 1.27 14.10 3.28
CA TYR A 166 1.75 13.22 4.34
C TYR A 166 3.19 13.58 4.73
N LYS A 167 4.07 13.74 3.74
CA LYS A 167 5.50 14.12 3.87
C LYS A 167 5.84 15.27 2.91
#